data_AF-A0A091BXL5-F1
#
_entry.id   AF-A0A091BXL5-F1
#
_cell.length_a   1.000
_cell.length_b   1.000
_cell.length_c   1.000
_cell.angle_alpha   90.00
_cell.angle_beta   90.00
_cell.angle_gamma   90.00
#
_symmetry.space_group_name_H-M   'P 1'
#
loop_
_entity.id
_entity.type
_entity.pdbx_description
1 polymer ?
#
loop_
_entity_poly.entity_id
_entity_poly.type
_entity_poly.pdbx_seq_one_letter_code
_entity_poly.pdbx_strand_id
1 'polypeptide(L)'
;MRRRWSGLPHPADGALHFDDAGFRRAPPDGFAAAWNEVVRISGWRSDLWSPDEVRIQVDLAGGDVVVFGEESPGFPALMVAFEQRFPPVAGWFERIALPADDGHRTLTLYERGG
;
A
#
# COMPACT_ATOMS: atom_id res chain seq x y z
N MET A 1 -5.05 -7.26 -31.70
CA MET A 1 -5.54 -8.33 -30.80
C MET A 1 -6.02 -7.68 -29.50
N ARG A 2 -7.33 -7.69 -29.23
CA ARG A 2 -7.91 -7.16 -27.99
C ARG A 2 -8.00 -8.30 -26.96
N ARG A 3 -7.34 -8.18 -25.80
CA ARG A 3 -7.52 -9.13 -24.70
C ARG A 3 -8.90 -8.90 -24.08
N ARG A 4 -9.67 -9.98 -24.01
CA ARG A 4 -11.00 -10.05 -23.40
C ARG A 4 -10.81 -10.07 -21.88
N TRP A 5 -11.30 -9.04 -21.19
CA TRP A 5 -11.37 -8.99 -19.74
C TRP A 5 -12.61 -9.76 -19.28
N SER A 6 -12.45 -10.70 -18.35
CA SER A 6 -13.56 -11.41 -17.69
C SER A 6 -13.32 -11.41 -16.18
N GLY A 7 -14.08 -10.56 -15.48
CA GLY A 7 -14.04 -10.37 -14.03
C GLY A 7 -13.96 -8.89 -13.66
N LEU A 8 -15.05 -8.15 -13.86
CA LEU A 8 -15.13 -6.72 -13.50
C LEU A 8 -15.29 -6.57 -11.98
N PRO A 9 -14.42 -5.84 -11.26
CA PRO A 9 -14.78 -5.28 -9.96
C PRO A 9 -15.85 -4.20 -10.17
N HIS A 10 -16.82 -4.15 -9.25
CA HIS A 10 -17.98 -3.27 -9.30
C HIS A 10 -17.54 -1.79 -9.21
N PRO A 11 -18.07 -0.88 -10.05
CA PRO A 11 -17.63 0.51 -10.16
C PRO A 11 -18.09 1.44 -9.02
N ALA A 12 -18.46 0.90 -7.86
CA ALA A 12 -18.96 1.69 -6.71
C ALA A 12 -17.97 1.78 -5.53
N ASP A 13 -16.86 1.06 -5.57
CA ASP A 13 -15.86 1.09 -4.51
C ASP A 13 -14.64 1.86 -5.01
N GLY A 14 -14.06 2.75 -4.21
CA GLY A 14 -12.81 3.47 -4.50
C GLY A 14 -11.59 2.54 -4.57
N ALA A 15 -11.71 1.48 -5.36
CA ALA A 15 -10.85 0.31 -5.38
C ALA A 15 -9.45 0.68 -5.86
N LEU A 16 -8.47 0.24 -5.08
CA LEU A 16 -7.10 0.18 -5.54
C LEU A 16 -7.01 -0.82 -6.70
N HIS A 17 -6.49 -0.35 -7.82
CA HIS A 17 -6.15 -1.18 -8.97
C HIS A 17 -4.65 -1.20 -9.14
N PHE A 18 -4.09 -2.34 -9.52
CA PHE A 18 -2.68 -2.48 -9.81
C PHE A 18 -2.47 -3.49 -10.93
N ASP A 19 -1.41 -3.27 -11.69
CA ASP A 19 -1.00 -4.11 -12.80
C ASP A 19 0.54 -4.20 -12.84
N ASP A 20 1.10 -4.56 -13.99
CA ASP A 20 2.55 -4.67 -14.16
C ASP A 20 3.24 -3.30 -14.26
N ALA A 21 2.51 -2.24 -14.58
CA ALA A 21 3.06 -0.89 -14.72
C ALA A 21 3.02 -0.12 -13.40
N GLY A 22 1.98 -0.30 -12.58
CA GLY A 22 1.84 0.47 -11.36
C GLY A 22 0.58 0.18 -10.55
N PHE A 23 0.17 1.17 -9.77
CA PHE A 23 -1.05 1.16 -8.99
C PHE A 23 -1.79 2.49 -9.10
N ARG A 24 -3.11 2.45 -8.98
CA ARG A 24 -3.99 3.62 -9.03
C ARG A 24 -5.18 3.48 -8.10
N ARG A 25 -5.64 4.60 -7.56
CA ARG A 25 -6.89 4.71 -6.80
C ARG A 25 -7.90 5.50 -7.63
N ALA A 26 -9.11 4.97 -7.75
CA ALA A 26 -10.22 5.66 -8.41
C ALA A 26 -10.59 6.96 -7.66
N PRO A 27 -11.33 7.90 -8.28
CA PRO A 27 -11.87 9.08 -7.61
C PRO A 27 -12.61 8.75 -6.30
N PRO A 28 -12.67 9.68 -5.31
CA PRO A 28 -12.31 11.10 -5.42
C PRO A 28 -10.82 11.43 -5.26
N ASP A 29 -10.03 10.55 -4.65
CA ASP A 29 -8.60 10.81 -4.41
C ASP A 29 -7.75 10.79 -5.68
N GLY A 30 -8.18 10.01 -6.69
CA GLY A 30 -7.70 10.08 -8.08
C GLY A 30 -6.18 10.09 -8.21
N PHE A 31 -5.52 8.98 -7.85
CA PHE A 31 -4.06 8.89 -7.85
C PHE A 31 -3.57 7.73 -8.71
N ALA A 32 -2.40 7.87 -9.34
CA ALA A 32 -1.70 6.79 -10.03
C ALA A 32 -0.18 6.94 -9.87
N ALA A 33 0.51 5.84 -9.61
CA ALA A 33 1.98 5.74 -9.58
C ALA A 33 2.43 4.54 -10.40
N ALA A 34 3.58 4.69 -11.06
CA ALA A 34 4.34 3.57 -11.57
C ALA A 34 5.17 2.91 -10.46
N TRP A 35 5.40 1.60 -10.56
CA TRP A 35 6.16 0.86 -9.55
C TRP A 35 7.60 1.37 -9.38
N ASN A 36 8.22 1.82 -10.47
CA ASN A 36 9.58 2.36 -10.47
C ASN A 36 9.69 3.76 -9.83
N GLU A 37 8.56 4.42 -9.57
CA GLU A 37 8.54 5.70 -8.86
C GLU A 37 8.62 5.51 -7.35
N VAL A 38 8.35 4.31 -6.83
CA VAL A 38 8.43 4.01 -5.39
C VAL A 38 9.88 4.13 -4.90
N VAL A 39 10.09 5.00 -3.92
CA VAL A 39 11.38 5.23 -3.26
C VAL A 39 11.43 4.51 -1.93
N ARG A 40 10.34 4.57 -1.16
CA ARG A 40 10.27 3.98 0.17
C ARG A 40 8.86 3.49 0.46
N ILE A 41 8.78 2.36 1.15
CA ILE A 41 7.54 1.86 1.73
C ILE A 41 7.77 1.74 3.23
N SER A 42 6.91 2.36 4.01
CA SER A 42 6.95 2.34 5.47
C SER A 42 5.60 1.94 6.02
N GLY A 43 5.57 1.25 7.15
CA GLY A 43 4.32 0.90 7.80
C GLY A 43 4.36 1.10 9.31
N TRP A 44 3.21 1.39 9.91
CA TRP A 44 3.05 1.62 11.34
C TRP A 44 1.63 1.26 11.77
N ARG A 45 1.45 1.02 13.08
CA ARG A 45 0.13 0.92 13.68
C ARG A 45 -0.31 2.31 14.14
N SER A 46 -1.56 2.67 13.85
CA SER A 46 -2.13 3.96 14.20
C SER A 46 -3.22 3.81 15.26
N ASP A 47 -2.92 4.24 16.49
CA ASP A 47 -3.80 4.03 17.65
C ASP A 47 -4.66 5.28 17.99
N LEU A 48 -4.48 6.40 17.26
CA LEU A 48 -5.00 7.72 17.66
C LEU A 48 -6.51 7.94 17.43
N TRP A 49 -7.15 7.21 16.50
CA TRP A 49 -8.53 7.51 16.08
C TRP A 49 -9.36 6.31 15.58
N SER A 50 -8.73 5.17 15.31
CA SER A 50 -9.37 3.91 14.90
C SER A 50 -8.68 2.78 15.67
N PRO A 51 -9.39 1.73 16.13
CA PRO A 51 -8.75 0.62 16.83
C PRO A 51 -7.68 -0.04 15.94
N ASP A 52 -6.44 -0.05 16.43
CA ASP A 52 -5.31 -0.86 15.96
C ASP A 52 -5.15 -0.98 14.44
N GLU A 53 -5.26 0.12 13.70
CA GLU A 53 -5.19 0.09 12.23
C GLU A 53 -3.73 0.03 11.74
N VAL A 54 -3.41 -0.94 10.88
CA VAL A 54 -2.15 -0.95 10.13
C VAL A 54 -2.23 0.08 9.00
N ARG A 55 -1.21 0.94 8.92
CA ARG A 55 -1.03 1.91 7.83
C ARG A 55 0.25 1.68 7.08
N ILE A 56 0.20 1.99 5.79
CA ILE A 56 1.31 1.89 4.85
C ILE A 56 1.45 3.22 4.12
N GLN A 57 2.63 3.80 4.19
CA GLN A 57 3.03 4.97 3.43
C GLN A 57 3.94 4.55 2.28
N VAL A 58 3.69 5.12 1.11
CA VAL A 58 4.52 4.98 -0.08
C VAL A 58 5.02 6.35 -0.47
N ASP A 59 6.33 6.52 -0.44
CA ASP A 59 7.00 7.74 -0.91
C ASP A 59 7.45 7.55 -2.35
N LEU A 60 7.15 8.53 -3.19
CA LEU A 60 7.46 8.51 -4.62
C LEU A 60 8.62 9.42 -4.97
N ALA A 61 9.27 9.15 -6.10
CA ALA A 61 10.41 9.92 -6.59
C ALA A 61 10.06 11.39 -6.91
N GLY A 62 8.79 11.68 -7.19
CA GLY A 62 8.28 13.05 -7.38
C GLY A 62 8.10 13.84 -6.08
N GLY A 63 8.31 13.23 -4.91
CA GLY A 63 8.06 13.83 -3.60
C GLY A 63 6.64 13.64 -3.09
N ASP A 64 5.75 13.06 -3.89
CA ASP A 64 4.40 12.70 -3.47
C ASP A 64 4.42 11.55 -2.45
N VAL A 65 3.47 11.59 -1.53
CA VAL A 65 3.32 10.62 -0.45
C VAL A 65 1.89 10.11 -0.45
N VAL A 66 1.73 8.79 -0.48
CA VAL A 66 0.41 8.14 -0.46
C VAL A 66 0.31 7.23 0.75
N VAL A 67 -0.79 7.35 1.49
CA VAL A 67 -1.04 6.53 2.69
C VAL A 67 -2.26 5.64 2.46
N PHE A 68 -2.08 4.35 2.73
CA PHE A 68 -3.12 3.33 2.71
C PHE A 68 -3.33 2.81 4.13
N GLY A 69 -4.57 2.78 4.57
CA GLY A 69 -4.97 2.12 5.81
C GLY A 69 -5.58 0.76 5.54
N GLU A 70 -5.57 -0.13 6.52
CA GLU A 70 -6.18 -1.46 6.45
C GLU A 70 -7.66 -1.42 6.01
N GLU A 71 -8.39 -0.38 6.41
CA GLU A 71 -9.79 -0.19 6.01
C GLU A 71 -9.96 0.28 4.55
N SER A 72 -8.87 0.61 3.85
CA SER A 72 -8.93 1.06 2.46
C SER A 72 -9.42 -0.06 1.53
N PRO A 73 -10.41 0.20 0.66
CA PRO A 73 -10.86 -0.78 -0.33
C PRO A 73 -9.70 -1.28 -1.21
N GLY A 74 -9.44 -2.58 -1.16
CA GLY A 74 -8.36 -3.23 -1.90
C GLY A 74 -7.02 -3.31 -1.17
N PHE A 75 -6.94 -2.93 0.11
CA PHE A 75 -5.72 -2.99 0.90
C PHE A 75 -5.05 -4.39 0.93
N PRO A 76 -5.76 -5.52 1.20
CA PRO A 76 -5.12 -6.84 1.21
C PRO A 76 -4.48 -7.18 -0.14
N ALA A 77 -5.14 -6.78 -1.22
CA ALA A 77 -4.68 -7.07 -2.56
C ALA A 77 -3.47 -6.18 -2.96
N LEU A 78 -3.41 -4.94 -2.46
CA LEU A 78 -2.23 -4.08 -2.55
C LEU A 78 -1.03 -4.68 -1.81
N MET A 79 -1.24 -5.25 -0.61
CA MET A 79 -0.15 -5.87 0.15
C MET A 79 0.44 -7.07 -0.59
N VAL A 80 -0.40 -7.93 -1.16
CA VAL A 80 0.06 -9.02 -2.04
C VAL A 80 0.85 -8.48 -3.23
N ALA A 81 0.42 -7.37 -3.84
CA ALA A 81 1.18 -6.75 -4.92
C ALA A 81 2.54 -6.26 -4.42
N PHE A 82 2.62 -5.60 -3.27
CA PHE A 82 3.89 -5.12 -2.71
C PHE A 82 4.86 -6.27 -2.43
N GLU A 83 4.40 -7.35 -1.81
CA GLU A 83 5.23 -8.53 -1.52
C GLU A 83 5.77 -9.22 -2.78
N GLN A 84 5.02 -9.14 -3.90
CA GLN A 84 5.47 -9.67 -5.18
C GLN A 84 6.50 -8.78 -5.89
N ARG A 85 6.44 -7.46 -5.68
CA ARG A 85 7.30 -6.49 -6.39
C ARG A 85 8.54 -6.09 -5.62
N PHE A 86 8.44 -5.98 -4.30
CA PHE A 86 9.51 -5.55 -3.43
C PHE A 86 9.94 -6.71 -2.54
N PRO A 87 11.24 -6.91 -2.27
CA PRO A 87 11.70 -7.96 -1.37
C PRO A 87 11.00 -7.78 -0.01
N PRO A 88 10.13 -8.70 0.41
CA PRO A 88 9.36 -8.48 1.61
C PRO A 88 10.29 -8.57 2.83
N VAL A 89 10.08 -7.67 3.78
CA VAL A 89 10.62 -7.86 5.13
C VAL A 89 9.85 -9.03 5.74
N ALA A 90 10.55 -10.11 6.09
CA ALA A 90 9.89 -11.29 6.66
C ALA A 90 9.12 -10.93 7.95
N GLY A 91 7.86 -11.37 8.03
CA GLY A 91 6.97 -11.13 9.17
C GLY A 91 6.67 -9.66 9.41
N TRP A 92 6.70 -8.82 8.37
CA TRP A 92 6.54 -7.37 8.52
C TRP A 92 5.18 -6.99 9.10
N PHE A 93 4.12 -7.68 8.71
CA PHE A 93 2.76 -7.36 9.15
C PHE A 93 2.63 -7.58 10.65
N GLU A 94 3.09 -8.73 11.15
CA GLU A 94 3.12 -9.04 12.58
C GLU A 94 3.97 -8.05 13.36
N ARG A 95 5.10 -7.62 12.80
CA ARG A 95 5.99 -6.62 13.42
C ARG A 95 5.37 -5.23 13.50
N ILE A 96 4.35 -4.93 12.71
CA ILE A 96 3.58 -3.68 12.80
C ILE A 96 2.35 -3.86 13.68
N ALA A 97 1.60 -4.96 13.51
CA ALA A 97 0.32 -5.18 14.16
C ALA A 97 0.44 -5.59 15.65
N LEU A 98 1.43 -6.43 15.98
CA LEU A 98 1.56 -7.06 17.31
C LEU A 98 2.40 -6.34 18.38
N PRO A 99 3.22 -5.29 18.13
CA PRO A 99 4.00 -4.67 19.21
C PRO A 99 3.09 -4.16 20.34
N ALA A 100 3.36 -4.61 21.57
CA ALA A 100 2.64 -4.17 22.77
C ALA A 100 3.11 -2.81 23.30
N ASP A 101 4.14 -2.22 22.70
CA ASP A 101 4.74 -0.97 23.14
C ASP A 101 3.99 0.22 22.50
N ASP A 102 3.57 1.21 23.31
CA ASP A 102 2.93 2.49 22.92
C ASP A 102 3.76 3.37 21.96
N GLY A 103 4.89 2.88 21.47
CA GLY A 103 5.72 3.56 20.49
C GLY A 103 5.13 3.38 19.11
N HIS A 104 4.72 4.48 18.48
CA HIS A 104 4.42 4.57 17.04
C HIS A 104 5.67 4.21 16.23
N ARG A 105 6.05 2.94 16.17
CA ARG A 105 7.24 2.48 15.46
C ARG A 105 6.91 2.36 14.00
N THR A 106 7.50 3.25 13.21
CA THR A 106 7.50 3.13 11.75
C THR A 106 8.53 2.08 11.35
N LEU A 107 8.09 1.04 10.67
CA LEU A 107 8.93 0.00 10.06
C LEU A 107 9.13 0.32 8.58
N THR A 108 10.38 0.46 8.15
CA THR A 108 10.70 0.53 6.71
C THR A 108 10.63 -0.89 6.12
N LEU A 109 9.74 -1.06 5.14
CA LEU A 109 9.50 -2.32 4.42
C LEU A 109 10.35 -2.42 3.16
N TYR A 110 10.60 -1.28 2.53
CA TYR A 110 11.43 -1.16 1.33
C TYR A 110 12.04 0.24 1.28
N GLU A 111 13.28 0.33 0.83
CA GLU A 111 13.93 1.58 0.48
C GLU A 111 14.82 1.34 -0.74
N ARG A 112 14.67 2.18 -1.76
CA ARG A 112 15.49 2.14 -2.96
C ARG A 112 16.89 2.63 -2.59
N GLY A 113 17.89 1.74 -2.70
CA GLY A 113 19.30 2.10 -2.52
C GLY A 113 19.69 3.25 -3.46
N GLY A 114 20.31 4.29 -2.89
CA GLY A 114 20.85 5.43 -3.63
C GLY A 114 22.04 5.09 -4.52
#